data_AF-A0A2G2D2R6-F1
#
_entry.id   AF-A0A2G2D2R6-F1
#
_cell.length_a   1.000
_cell.length_b   1.000
_cell.length_c   1.000
_cell.angle_alpha   90.00
_cell.angle_beta   90.00
_cell.angle_gamma   90.00
#
_symmetry.space_group_name_H-M   'P 1'
#
loop_
_entity.id
_entity.type
_entity.pdbx_description
1 polymer ?
#
loop_
_entity_poly.entity_id
_entity_poly.type
_entity_poly.pdbx_seq_one_letter_code
_entity_poly.pdbx_strand_id
1 'polypeptide(L)'
;MPTSDAANTNFPGLDGALRSPSNPNHLMVIRPIKRTVRVHVGDELIAETQNALRVMEMGKSLYDPAVYIPASDVMVTLKPIDKSTHCPLKGDASYVSFNGEEIAWTYDRPLDVSRQLAGHFAFWPDKVRITEGD
;
A
#
# COMPACT_ATOMS: atom_id res chain seq x y z
N MET A 1 0.05 27.47 -31.29
CA MET A 1 -0.02 26.60 -30.09
C MET A 1 0.28 25.19 -30.56
N PRO A 2 1.40 24.56 -30.20
CA PRO A 2 1.60 23.16 -30.54
C PRO A 2 0.81 22.29 -29.56
N THR A 3 0.14 21.31 -30.14
CA THR A 3 -0.73 20.32 -29.54
C THR A 3 0.02 19.43 -28.55
N SER A 4 -0.64 19.12 -27.43
CA SER A 4 -0.22 18.14 -26.43
C SER A 4 0.17 16.84 -27.08
N ASP A 5 1.48 16.61 -27.19
CA ASP A 5 2.05 15.31 -27.51
C ASP A 5 1.70 14.38 -26.34
N ALA A 6 0.97 13.29 -26.62
CA ALA A 6 0.70 12.27 -25.63
C ALA A 6 2.05 11.70 -25.20
N ALA A 7 2.54 12.14 -24.05
CA ALA A 7 3.86 11.81 -23.55
C ALA A 7 4.06 10.29 -23.62
N ASN A 8 5.01 9.89 -24.46
CA ASN A 8 5.43 8.52 -24.64
C ASN A 8 5.88 7.98 -23.27
N THR A 9 5.03 7.19 -22.61
CA THR A 9 5.19 6.74 -21.21
C THR A 9 6.15 5.56 -21.08
N ASN A 10 7.17 5.47 -21.93
CA ASN A 10 8.25 4.48 -21.84
C ASN A 10 9.31 4.91 -20.82
N PHE A 11 8.89 5.11 -19.57
CA PHE A 11 9.83 5.15 -18.44
C PHE A 11 10.07 3.71 -17.98
N PRO A 12 11.30 3.17 -18.02
CA PRO A 12 11.60 1.77 -17.70
C PRO A 12 11.17 1.31 -16.29
N GLY A 13 10.82 2.23 -15.40
CA GLY A 13 10.32 1.95 -14.05
C GLY A 13 8.80 1.78 -13.93
N LEU A 14 8.04 2.15 -14.96
CA LEU A 14 6.57 2.18 -14.97
C LEU A 14 5.93 1.04 -15.78
N ASP A 15 6.73 0.12 -16.31
CA ASP A 15 6.20 -1.09 -16.94
C ASP A 15 5.34 -1.87 -15.94
N GLY A 16 4.08 -2.14 -16.31
CA GLY A 16 3.09 -2.77 -15.43
C GLY A 16 2.42 -1.83 -14.42
N ALA A 17 2.59 -0.50 -14.55
CA ALA A 17 1.87 0.46 -13.72
C ALA A 17 0.35 0.36 -13.93
N LEU A 18 -0.37 0.22 -12.83
CA LEU A 18 -1.82 0.24 -12.75
C LEU A 18 -2.28 1.71 -12.78
N ARG A 19 -3.20 2.06 -13.67
CA ARG A 19 -3.67 3.44 -13.85
C ARG A 19 -5.13 3.59 -13.49
N SER A 20 -5.49 4.76 -12.97
CA SER A 20 -6.88 5.07 -12.70
C SER A 20 -7.64 5.21 -14.02
N PRO A 21 -8.80 4.56 -14.18
CA PRO A 21 -9.62 4.72 -15.38
C PRO A 21 -10.06 6.18 -15.61
N SER A 22 -10.21 6.96 -14.54
CA SER A 22 -10.69 8.35 -14.59
C SER A 22 -9.57 9.40 -14.64
N ASN A 23 -8.32 9.01 -14.37
CA ASN A 23 -7.17 9.91 -14.43
C ASN A 23 -5.88 9.13 -14.78
N PRO A 24 -5.42 9.18 -16.05
CA PRO A 24 -4.23 8.44 -16.48
C PRO A 24 -2.92 8.84 -15.78
N ASN A 25 -2.87 10.05 -15.20
CA ASN A 25 -1.73 10.54 -14.42
C ASN A 25 -1.71 10.00 -12.99
N HIS A 26 -2.83 9.43 -12.53
CA HIS A 26 -2.90 8.71 -11.27
C HIS A 26 -2.58 7.24 -11.50
N LEU A 27 -1.39 6.83 -11.08
CA LEU A 27 -0.87 5.49 -11.30
C LEU A 27 -0.24 4.91 -10.04
N MET A 28 -0.16 3.58 -9.98
CA MET A 28 0.59 2.87 -8.96
C MET A 28 1.39 1.72 -9.57
N VAL A 29 2.52 1.42 -8.96
CA VAL A 29 3.33 0.22 -9.25
C VAL A 29 3.36 -0.61 -7.98
N ILE A 30 3.09 -1.91 -8.12
CA ILE A 30 3.14 -2.87 -7.01
C ILE A 30 4.26 -3.87 -7.30
N ARG A 31 5.17 -4.06 -6.34
CA ARG A 31 6.30 -4.99 -6.48
C ARG A 31 6.44 -5.88 -5.25
N PRO A 32 6.67 -7.19 -5.41
CA PRO A 32 7.06 -8.04 -4.28
C PRO A 32 8.37 -7.55 -3.64
N ILE A 33 8.45 -7.62 -2.32
CA ILE A 33 9.68 -7.42 -1.57
C ILE A 33 10.35 -8.79 -1.44
N LYS A 34 11.55 -8.95 -2.01
CA LYS A 34 12.30 -10.23 -2.02
C LYS A 34 13.14 -10.45 -0.75
N ARG A 35 12.67 -9.91 0.37
CA ARG A 35 13.36 -9.85 1.67
C ARG A 35 12.36 -10.13 2.77
N THR A 36 12.84 -10.62 3.91
CA THR A 36 11.97 -10.78 5.08
C THR A 36 11.64 -9.40 5.63
N VAL A 37 10.35 -9.07 5.65
CA VAL A 37 9.84 -7.80 6.19
C VAL A 37 9.35 -8.03 7.61
N ARG A 38 9.77 -7.17 8.53
CA ARG A 38 9.28 -7.16 9.92
C ARG A 38 8.66 -5.82 10.25
N VAL A 39 7.56 -5.86 10.99
CA VAL A 39 6.86 -4.65 11.48
C VAL A 39 6.85 -4.68 13.01
N HIS A 40 7.34 -3.59 13.62
CA HIS A 40 7.36 -3.43 15.07
C HIS A 40 6.57 -2.20 15.52
N VAL A 41 5.88 -2.33 16.65
CA VAL A 41 5.32 -1.21 17.43
C VAL A 41 6.14 -1.11 18.72
N GLY A 42 6.97 -0.07 18.85
CA GLY A 42 8.01 -0.05 19.88
C GLY A 42 8.97 -1.23 19.72
N ASP A 43 9.05 -2.08 20.74
CA ASP A 43 9.88 -3.30 20.75
C ASP A 43 9.09 -4.58 20.43
N GLU A 44 7.77 -4.48 20.25
CA GLU A 44 6.90 -5.61 19.95
C GLU A 44 6.88 -5.91 18.44
N LEU A 45 7.27 -7.12 18.06
CA LEU A 45 7.13 -7.62 16.68
C LEU A 45 5.67 -7.99 16.43
N ILE A 46 4.99 -7.26 15.54
CA ILE A 46 3.57 -7.47 15.25
C ILE A 46 3.31 -8.18 13.93
N ALA A 47 4.30 -8.24 13.04
CA ALA A 47 4.23 -9.01 11.79
C ALA A 47 5.61 -9.36 11.25
N GLU A 48 5.74 -10.54 10.63
CA GLU A 48 6.92 -10.98 9.89
C GLU A 48 6.48 -11.74 8.63
N THR A 49 6.98 -11.35 7.45
CA THR A 49 6.55 -11.96 6.18
C THR A 49 7.68 -12.00 5.15
N GLN A 50 7.61 -12.98 4.24
CA GLN A 50 8.40 -13.01 3.00
C GLN A 50 7.55 -12.71 1.75
N ASN A 51 6.26 -12.40 1.95
CA ASN A 51 5.26 -12.18 0.91
C ASN A 51 4.78 -10.73 0.88
N ALA A 52 5.57 -9.78 1.39
CA ALA A 52 5.21 -8.37 1.40
C ALA A 52 5.19 -7.77 -0.01
N LEU A 53 4.32 -6.77 -0.18
CA LEU A 53 4.23 -5.96 -1.40
C LEU A 53 4.64 -4.52 -1.09
N ARG A 54 5.45 -3.92 -1.96
CA ARG A 54 5.71 -2.48 -1.97
C ARG A 54 4.82 -1.81 -3.01
N VAL A 55 4.08 -0.80 -2.60
CA VAL A 55 3.25 0.04 -3.46
C VAL A 55 3.87 1.42 -3.57
N MET A 56 4.14 1.84 -4.79
CA MET A 56 4.56 3.21 -5.11
C MET A 56 3.44 3.86 -5.91
N GLU A 57 2.93 4.99 -5.43
CA GLU A 57 1.78 5.66 -6.03
C GLU A 57 2.09 7.11 -6.38
N MET A 58 1.61 7.53 -7.54
CA MET A 58 1.66 8.90 -8.03
C MET A 58 0.23 9.35 -8.30
N GLY A 59 -0.19 10.43 -7.68
CA GLY A 59 -1.50 11.05 -7.89
C GLY A 59 -1.35 12.53 -8.22
N LYS A 60 -1.80 13.41 -7.31
CA LYS A 60 -1.53 14.85 -7.40
C LYS A 60 -0.05 15.19 -7.14
N SER A 61 0.63 14.32 -6.42
CA SER A 61 2.05 14.36 -6.10
C SER A 61 2.59 12.92 -6.04
N LEU A 62 3.92 12.78 -5.92
CA LEU A 62 4.51 11.51 -5.52
C LEU A 62 4.18 11.25 -4.05
N TYR A 63 3.72 10.03 -3.74
CA TYR A 63 3.50 9.60 -2.36
C TYR A 63 4.64 8.70 -1.89
N ASP A 64 4.89 8.68 -0.58
CA ASP A 64 5.86 7.78 0.01
C ASP A 64 5.46 6.32 -0.23
N PRO A 65 6.42 5.42 -0.50
CA PRO A 65 6.11 4.00 -0.71
C PRO A 65 5.47 3.37 0.53
N ALA A 66 4.40 2.62 0.32
CA ALA A 66 3.74 1.85 1.37
C ALA A 66 4.11 0.36 1.26
N VAL A 67 4.32 -0.27 2.41
CA VAL A 67 4.57 -1.72 2.50
C VAL A 67 3.30 -2.41 3.01
N TYR A 68 2.83 -3.38 2.24
CA TYR A 68 1.65 -4.17 2.49
C TYR A 68 2.07 -5.56 2.96
N ILE A 69 1.54 -5.97 4.11
CA ILE A 69 1.81 -7.24 4.77
C ILE A 69 0.54 -8.10 4.67
N PRO A 70 0.63 -9.37 4.26
CA PRO A 70 -0.52 -10.27 4.26
C PRO A 70 -1.13 -10.38 5.66
N ALA A 71 -2.46 -10.37 5.75
CA ALA A 71 -3.16 -10.51 7.04
C ALA A 71 -2.83 -11.84 7.76
N SER A 72 -2.48 -12.89 7.02
CA SER A 72 -2.03 -14.18 7.57
C SER A 72 -0.74 -14.11 8.36
N ASP A 73 0.08 -13.10 8.10
CA ASP A 73 1.44 -12.96 8.63
C ASP A 73 1.51 -11.88 9.74
N VAL A 74 0.36 -11.26 10.05
CA VAL A 74 0.18 -10.38 11.20
C VAL A 74 -0.06 -11.25 12.43
N MET A 75 0.82 -11.09 13.44
CA MET A 75 0.89 -11.95 14.62
C MET A 75 -0.01 -11.50 15.77
N VAL A 76 -0.60 -10.31 15.65
CA VAL A 76 -1.44 -9.68 16.68
C VAL A 76 -2.84 -9.40 16.16
N THR A 77 -3.81 -9.29 17.07
CA THR A 77 -5.16 -8.88 16.71
C THR A 77 -5.23 -7.37 16.53
N LEU A 78 -5.45 -6.93 15.30
CA LEU A 78 -5.76 -5.55 14.96
C LEU A 78 -7.27 -5.29 15.15
N LYS A 79 -7.62 -4.15 15.75
CA LYS A 79 -9.02 -3.80 16.02
C LYS A 79 -9.54 -2.79 15.01
N PRO A 80 -10.66 -3.03 14.32
CA PRO A 80 -11.23 -2.05 13.41
C PRO A 80 -11.62 -0.78 14.16
N ILE A 81 -11.48 0.36 13.49
CA ILE A 81 -11.95 1.66 13.97
C ILE A 81 -12.97 2.25 12.98
N ASP A 82 -13.87 3.10 13.48
CA ASP A 82 -14.90 3.76 12.67
C ASP A 82 -14.29 4.92 11.86
N LYS A 83 -13.51 4.55 10.85
CA LYS A 83 -12.86 5.45 9.91
C LYS A 83 -12.74 4.75 8.56
N SER A 84 -13.07 5.46 7.50
CA SER A 84 -12.88 4.99 6.13
C SER A 84 -12.53 6.16 5.21
N THR A 85 -11.73 5.90 4.19
CA THR A 85 -11.41 6.86 3.13
C THR A 85 -11.50 6.20 1.77
N HIS A 86 -11.83 6.99 0.74
CA HIS A 86 -11.98 6.48 -0.61
C HIS A 86 -10.76 6.81 -1.47
N CYS A 87 -10.20 5.80 -2.14
CA CYS A 87 -9.12 5.92 -3.11
C CYS A 87 -9.63 5.56 -4.53
N PRO A 88 -9.45 6.43 -5.54
CA PRO A 88 -9.88 6.15 -6.91
C PRO A 88 -9.26 4.89 -7.55
N LEU A 89 -8.09 4.47 -7.07
CA LEU A 89 -7.37 3.29 -7.56
C LEU A 89 -7.66 2.03 -6.74
N LYS A 90 -8.00 2.17 -5.46
CA LYS A 90 -8.01 1.06 -4.51
C LYS A 90 -9.38 0.77 -3.90
N GLY A 91 -10.34 1.68 -4.04
CA GLY A 91 -11.64 1.58 -3.38
C GLY A 91 -11.58 2.14 -1.95
N ASP A 92 -12.39 1.56 -1.07
CA ASP A 92 -12.54 2.05 0.30
C ASP A 92 -11.50 1.42 1.23
N ALA A 93 -10.70 2.27 1.86
CA ALA A 93 -9.80 1.88 2.92
C ALA A 93 -10.56 1.76 4.24
N SER A 94 -10.31 0.69 4.99
CA SER A 94 -10.73 0.50 6.37
C SER A 94 -9.51 0.64 7.27
N TYR A 95 -9.64 1.30 8.42
CA TYR A 95 -8.53 1.53 9.34
C TYR A 95 -8.61 0.60 10.55
N VAL A 96 -7.43 0.26 11.08
CA VAL A 96 -7.30 -0.60 12.25
C VAL A 96 -6.31 -0.03 13.25
N SER A 97 -6.51 -0.42 14.50
CA SER A 97 -5.71 0.00 15.64
C SER A 97 -5.05 -1.17 16.35
N PHE A 98 -3.93 -0.87 17.01
CA PHE A 98 -3.27 -1.75 17.96
C PHE A 98 -2.99 -0.94 19.23
N ASN A 99 -3.33 -1.51 20.40
CA ASN A 99 -3.23 -0.82 21.69
C ASN A 99 -3.90 0.58 21.75
N GLY A 100 -4.94 0.79 20.95
CA GLY A 100 -5.71 2.05 20.93
C GLY A 100 -5.17 3.11 19.96
N GLU A 101 -4.07 2.84 19.26
CA GLU A 101 -3.51 3.73 18.25
C GLU A 101 -3.82 3.21 16.84
N GLU A 102 -4.26 4.09 15.94
CA GLU A 102 -4.42 3.78 14.50
C GLU A 102 -3.03 3.59 13.86
N ILE A 103 -2.72 2.36 13.47
CA ILE A 103 -1.39 2.02 12.94
C ILE A 103 -1.41 1.53 11.49
N ALA A 104 -2.56 1.12 10.97
CA ALA A 104 -2.65 0.47 9.68
C ALA A 104 -4.01 0.68 9.00
N TRP A 105 -4.03 0.39 7.71
CA TRP A 105 -5.23 0.33 6.89
C TRP A 105 -5.23 -0.90 5.98
N THR A 106 -6.41 -1.30 5.53
CA THR A 106 -6.65 -2.42 4.62
C THR A 106 -7.67 -2.00 3.56
N TYR A 107 -7.66 -2.70 2.42
CA TYR A 107 -8.73 -2.63 1.44
C TYR A 107 -9.44 -3.98 1.43
N ASP A 108 -10.59 -4.08 2.11
CA ASP A 108 -11.34 -5.34 2.24
C ASP A 108 -11.97 -5.76 0.90
N ARG A 109 -12.38 -4.77 0.10
CA ARG A 109 -12.99 -4.94 -1.22
C ARG A 109 -12.31 -4.00 -2.21
N PRO A 110 -11.05 -4.27 -2.58
CA PRO A 110 -10.33 -3.39 -3.49
C PRO A 110 -10.95 -3.43 -4.88
N LEU A 111 -10.73 -2.35 -5.65
CA LEU A 111 -11.10 -2.34 -7.07
C LEU A 111 -10.31 -3.40 -7.84
N ASP A 112 -10.85 -3.82 -8.98
CA ASP A 112 -10.25 -4.86 -9.82
C ASP A 112 -8.78 -4.58 -10.19
N VAL A 113 -8.47 -3.31 -10.47
CA VAL A 113 -7.11 -2.87 -10.81
C VAL A 113 -6.13 -3.08 -9.66
N SER A 114 -6.58 -3.13 -8.41
CA SER A 114 -5.73 -3.27 -7.21
C SER A 114 -6.05 -4.55 -6.42
N ARG A 115 -6.67 -5.55 -7.05
CA ARG A 115 -7.17 -6.76 -6.37
C ARG A 115 -6.08 -7.52 -5.60
N GLN A 116 -4.83 -7.42 -6.04
CA GLN A 116 -3.68 -8.03 -5.34
C GLN A 116 -3.41 -7.46 -3.93
N LEU A 117 -3.98 -6.31 -3.58
CA LEU A 117 -3.89 -5.74 -2.23
C LEU A 117 -4.98 -6.29 -1.28
N ALA A 118 -5.92 -7.10 -1.77
CA ALA A 118 -6.93 -7.73 -0.93
C ALA A 118 -6.27 -8.59 0.15
N GLY A 119 -6.78 -8.51 1.38
CA GLY A 119 -6.25 -9.29 2.51
C GLY A 119 -4.85 -8.86 2.97
N HIS A 120 -4.44 -7.61 2.70
CA HIS A 120 -3.19 -7.05 3.18
C HIS A 120 -3.43 -5.81 4.04
N PHE A 121 -2.57 -5.62 5.04
CA PHE A 121 -2.48 -4.38 5.82
C PHE A 121 -1.28 -3.56 5.36
N ALA A 122 -1.47 -2.27 5.14
CA ALA A 122 -0.38 -1.31 5.06
C ALA A 122 -0.28 -0.52 6.36
N PHE A 123 0.95 -0.27 6.79
CA PHE A 123 1.24 0.36 8.09
C PHE A 123 1.78 1.78 7.92
N TRP A 124 1.43 2.65 8.86
CA TRP A 124 1.88 4.03 8.91
C TRP A 124 3.37 4.10 9.33
N PRO A 125 4.29 4.59 8.48
CA PRO A 125 5.73 4.54 8.74
C PRO A 125 6.18 5.44 9.90
N ASP A 126 5.36 6.40 10.32
CA ASP A 126 5.56 7.23 11.51
C ASP A 126 5.04 6.58 12.81
N LYS A 127 4.27 5.48 12.70
CA LYS A 127 3.68 4.73 13.82
C LYS A 127 4.34 3.39 14.07
N VAL A 128 4.98 2.83 13.06
CA VAL A 128 5.65 1.54 13.15
C VAL A 128 7.08 1.63 12.63
N ARG A 129 7.91 0.68 13.05
CA ARG A 129 9.22 0.45 12.45
C ARG A 129 9.14 -0.74 11.51
N ILE A 130 9.39 -0.50 10.22
CA ILE A 130 9.46 -1.53 9.20
C ILE A 130 10.93 -1.78 8.86
N THR A 131 11.36 -3.04 8.89
CA THR A 131 12.72 -3.44 8.48
C THR A 131 12.65 -4.50 7.39
N GLU A 132 13.59 -4.43 6.46
CA GLU A 132 13.80 -5.42 5.39
C GLU A 132 15.13 -6.11 5.64
N GLY A 133 15.07 -7.33 6.15
CA GLY A 133 16.25 -8.15 6.41
C GLY A 133 16.67 -8.96 5.19
N ASP A 134 17.91 -9.44 5.22
CA ASP A 134 18.44 -10.42 4.25
C ASP A 134 17.86 -11.83 4.47
#